data_AF-A0AAE1T7V0-F1
#
_entry.id   AF-A0AAE1T7V0-F1
#
_cell.length_a   1.000
_cell.length_b   1.000
_cell.length_c   1.000
_cell.angle_alpha   90.00
_cell.angle_beta   90.00
_cell.angle_gamma   90.00
#
_symmetry.space_group_name_H-M   'P 1'
#
loop_
_entity.id
_entity.type
_entity.pdbx_description
1 polymer ?
#
loop_
_entity_poly.entity_id
_entity_poly.type
_entity_poly.pdbx_seq_one_letter_code
_entity_poly.pdbx_strand_id
1 'polypeptide(L)'
;MIPSRTPGFCCSNGQVSLSTLDVPEELRDLFFGSSQMALHFKAHSRTYNNVFAFTSFGVTYDKELCRNDKNVYTFRVQGLVYHFLNDLIPKEGKATNLQLYFHDVENEVNNRLAMSDKLKEELVLMIIPTHIYIPDVDQVAAIWKDSDEYDMSQS
;
A
#
# COMPACT_ATOMS: atom_id res chain seq x y z
N MET A 1 7.99 10.19 -26.95
CA MET A 1 6.63 10.43 -27.44
C MET A 1 5.82 9.19 -27.10
N ILE A 2 4.93 9.27 -26.11
CA ILE A 2 4.06 8.14 -25.73
C ILE A 2 2.99 8.04 -26.82
N PRO A 3 2.73 6.86 -27.42
CA PRO A 3 1.70 6.74 -28.45
C PRO A 3 0.35 7.11 -27.83
N SER A 4 -0.46 7.88 -28.57
CA SER A 4 -1.84 8.18 -28.17
C SER A 4 -2.58 6.86 -27.92
N ARG A 5 -3.11 6.69 -26.71
CA ARG A 5 -3.94 5.54 -26.33
C ARG A 5 -5.09 5.40 -27.32
N THR A 6 -5.29 4.20 -27.86
CA THR A 6 -6.45 3.88 -28.70
C THR A 6 -7.76 4.06 -27.93
N PRO A 7 -8.83 4.53 -28.59
CA PRO A 7 -10.17 4.58 -28.00
C PRO A 7 -10.59 3.15 -27.65
N GLY A 8 -10.69 2.83 -26.35
CA GLY A 8 -11.04 1.49 -25.86
C GLY A 8 -10.01 0.82 -24.96
N PHE A 9 -8.79 1.36 -24.84
CA PHE A 9 -7.77 0.76 -23.97
C PHE A 9 -8.08 0.91 -22.46
N CYS A 10 -8.94 1.85 -22.07
CA CYS A 10 -9.22 2.15 -20.66
C CYS A 10 -10.72 2.40 -20.47
N CYS A 11 -11.26 1.93 -19.34
CA CYS A 11 -12.62 2.23 -18.88
C CYS A 11 -13.77 1.76 -19.80
N SER A 12 -13.55 0.74 -20.64
CA SER A 12 -14.58 0.20 -21.55
C SER A 12 -15.30 1.27 -22.37
N ASN A 13 -14.55 2.16 -23.03
CA ASN A 13 -15.11 3.32 -23.76
C ASN A 13 -15.97 4.27 -22.91
N GLY A 14 -15.66 4.39 -21.62
CA GLY A 14 -16.39 5.25 -20.68
C GLY A 14 -17.59 4.59 -20.01
N GLN A 15 -17.84 3.28 -20.23
CA GLN A 15 -18.83 2.53 -19.46
C GLN A 15 -18.40 2.34 -18.00
N VAL A 16 -17.10 2.33 -17.71
CA VAL A 16 -16.57 2.28 -16.35
C VAL A 16 -16.19 3.68 -15.91
N SER A 17 -16.94 4.24 -14.98
CA SER A 17 -16.59 5.48 -14.30
C SER A 17 -15.91 5.14 -12.98
N LEU A 18 -14.63 5.50 -12.83
CA LEU A 18 -13.95 5.37 -11.56
C LEU A 18 -14.37 6.52 -10.65
N SER A 19 -14.86 6.18 -9.45
CA SER A 19 -15.12 7.18 -8.42
C SER A 19 -13.84 7.91 -8.06
N THR A 20 -13.89 9.24 -8.02
CA THR A 20 -12.79 10.06 -7.52
C THR A 20 -12.68 9.85 -6.02
N LEU A 21 -11.57 9.25 -5.56
CA LEU A 21 -11.24 9.19 -4.15
C LEU A 21 -10.91 10.59 -3.65
N ASP A 22 -11.52 11.00 -2.55
CA ASP A 22 -11.12 12.22 -1.85
C ASP A 22 -9.83 11.94 -1.09
N VAL A 23 -8.70 12.22 -1.73
CA VAL A 23 -7.37 11.98 -1.16
C VAL A 23 -6.94 13.23 -0.39
N PRO A 24 -6.55 13.09 0.90
CA PRO A 24 -5.99 14.19 1.67
C PRO A 24 -4.89 14.96 0.92
N GLU A 25 -4.91 16.29 1.02
CA GLU A 25 -3.97 17.17 0.30
C GLU A 25 -2.52 16.84 0.63
N GLU A 26 -2.25 16.46 1.87
CA GLU A 26 -0.94 16.05 2.35
C GLU A 26 -0.41 14.83 1.57
N LEU A 27 -1.24 13.81 1.37
CA LEU A 27 -0.85 12.64 0.58
C LEU A 27 -0.65 13.02 -0.89
N ARG A 28 -1.53 13.85 -1.45
CA ARG A 28 -1.40 14.33 -2.82
C ARG A 28 -0.06 15.03 -3.02
N ASP A 29 0.37 15.87 -2.08
CA ASP A 29 1.64 16.57 -2.14
C ASP A 29 2.84 15.63 -1.96
N LEU A 30 2.73 14.57 -1.15
CA LEU A 30 3.78 13.55 -1.06
C LEU A 30 3.97 12.77 -2.36
N PHE A 31 2.88 12.42 -3.04
CA PHE A 31 2.94 11.62 -4.27
C PHE A 31 3.27 12.46 -5.51
N PHE A 32 2.73 13.68 -5.62
CA PHE A 32 2.85 14.50 -6.83
C PHE A 32 3.77 15.72 -6.66
N GLY A 33 4.04 16.16 -5.43
CA GLY A 33 4.88 17.31 -5.17
C GLY A 33 6.36 17.09 -5.46
N SER A 34 7.11 18.19 -5.41
CA SER A 34 8.56 18.24 -5.65
C SER A 34 9.36 18.75 -4.45
N SER A 35 8.72 18.84 -3.27
CA SER A 35 9.41 19.22 -2.03
C SER A 35 10.45 18.16 -1.64
N GLN A 36 11.40 18.52 -0.78
CA GLN A 36 12.40 17.56 -0.29
C GLN A 36 11.75 16.38 0.44
N MET A 37 10.64 16.62 1.14
CA MET A 37 9.84 15.57 1.78
C MET A 37 9.18 14.65 0.75
N ALA A 38 8.56 15.20 -0.30
CA ALA A 38 7.94 14.41 -1.36
C ALA A 38 8.98 13.57 -2.13
N LEU A 39 10.15 14.15 -2.44
CA LEU A 39 11.24 13.43 -3.08
C LEU A 39 11.77 12.30 -2.19
N HIS A 40 11.95 12.56 -0.88
CA HIS A 40 12.36 11.55 0.09
C HIS A 40 11.34 10.42 0.20
N PHE A 41 10.06 10.77 0.32
CA PHE A 41 8.96 9.81 0.37
C PHE A 41 8.92 8.94 -0.87
N LYS A 42 8.97 9.52 -2.08
CA LYS A 42 8.99 8.75 -3.34
C LYS A 42 10.17 7.78 -3.42
N ALA A 43 11.36 8.23 -3.03
CA ALA A 43 12.56 7.40 -3.01
C ALA A 43 12.45 6.21 -2.03
N HIS A 44 11.68 6.36 -0.95
CA HIS A 44 11.54 5.37 0.12
C HIS A 44 10.12 4.81 0.28
N SER A 45 9.27 4.97 -0.74
CA SER A 45 7.83 4.66 -0.70
C SER A 45 7.54 3.24 -0.23
N ARG A 46 8.36 2.27 -0.64
CA ARG A 46 8.26 0.86 -0.18
C ARG A 46 8.50 0.72 1.32
N THR A 47 9.46 1.45 1.88
CA THR A 47 9.73 1.41 3.33
C THR A 47 8.53 1.96 4.09
N TYR A 48 7.98 3.10 3.65
CA TYR A 48 6.76 3.67 4.25
C TYR A 48 5.58 2.68 4.15
N ASN A 49 5.31 2.14 2.96
CA ASN A 49 4.22 1.16 2.77
C ASN A 49 4.39 -0.09 3.64
N ASN A 50 5.62 -0.58 3.83
CA ASN A 50 5.88 -1.76 4.65
C ASN A 50 5.66 -1.50 6.14
N VAL A 51 6.06 -0.33 6.62
CA VAL A 51 5.90 0.05 8.04
C VAL A 51 4.43 0.21 8.37
N PHE A 52 3.63 0.74 7.45
CA PHE A 52 2.19 0.86 7.58
C PHE A 52 1.40 -0.34 7.00
N ALA A 53 2.05 -1.49 6.81
CA ALA A 53 1.36 -2.70 6.42
C ALA A 53 0.61 -3.29 7.63
N PHE A 54 -0.64 -3.66 7.43
CA PHE A 54 -1.48 -4.27 8.48
C PHE A 54 -1.04 -5.71 8.82
N THR A 55 -0.64 -6.49 7.82
CA THR A 55 -0.10 -7.85 7.97
C THR A 55 1.14 -8.02 7.12
N SER A 56 2.04 -8.92 7.53
CA SER A 56 3.14 -9.34 6.68
C SER A 56 2.66 -10.42 5.72
N PHE A 57 3.31 -10.52 4.57
CA PHE A 57 3.07 -11.60 3.62
C PHE A 57 4.11 -12.69 3.81
N GLY A 58 3.65 -13.92 4.05
CA GLY A 58 4.49 -15.10 3.97
C GLY A 58 4.47 -15.62 2.54
N VAL A 59 5.50 -15.30 1.73
CA VAL A 59 5.60 -15.79 0.35
C VAL A 59 6.98 -16.36 0.06
N THR A 60 7.02 -17.37 -0.81
CA THR A 60 8.25 -17.77 -1.48
C THR A 60 8.40 -16.93 -2.75
N TYR A 61 9.41 -16.07 -2.79
CA TYR A 61 9.70 -15.21 -3.94
C TYR A 61 11.09 -15.45 -4.48
N ASP A 62 11.26 -15.12 -5.76
CA ASP A 62 12.54 -15.18 -6.44
C ASP A 62 13.43 -14.00 -6.05
N LYS A 63 14.44 -14.25 -5.22
CA LYS A 63 15.32 -13.20 -4.69
C LYS A 63 16.14 -12.50 -5.76
N GLU A 64 16.44 -13.15 -6.88
CA GLU A 64 17.22 -12.52 -7.96
C GLU A 64 16.38 -11.54 -8.77
N LEU A 65 15.11 -11.90 -9.02
CA LEU A 65 14.16 -11.01 -9.71
C LEU A 65 13.69 -9.83 -8.85
N CYS A 66 13.68 -10.02 -7.52
CA CYS A 66 13.28 -8.99 -6.56
C CYS A 66 14.40 -7.97 -6.23
N ARG A 67 15.54 -7.99 -6.93
CA ARG A 67 16.58 -6.97 -6.74
C ARG A 67 16.26 -5.72 -7.55
N ASN A 68 16.52 -4.55 -6.96
CA ASN A 68 16.30 -3.25 -7.61
C ASN A 68 17.57 -2.76 -8.36
N ASP A 69 18.48 -3.66 -8.71
CA ASP A 69 19.79 -3.34 -9.28
C ASP A 69 19.76 -3.10 -10.81
N LYS A 70 18.76 -3.65 -11.51
CA LYS A 70 18.65 -3.58 -12.98
C LYS A 70 17.54 -2.66 -13.51
N ASN A 71 17.04 -1.72 -12.70
CA ASN A 71 15.92 -0.80 -13.02
C ASN A 71 14.57 -1.46 -13.36
N VAL A 72 14.50 -2.79 -13.45
CA VAL A 72 13.27 -3.56 -13.62
C VAL A 72 13.09 -4.40 -12.36
N TYR A 73 12.30 -3.87 -11.43
CA TYR A 73 11.93 -4.61 -10.23
C TYR A 73 10.78 -5.58 -10.57
N THR A 74 11.02 -6.88 -10.50
CA THR A 74 9.99 -7.91 -10.73
C THR A 74 9.74 -8.66 -9.45
N PHE A 75 8.62 -8.37 -8.79
CA PHE A 75 8.15 -9.19 -7.68
C PHE A 75 7.40 -10.40 -8.23
N ARG A 76 8.03 -11.57 -8.21
CA ARG A 76 7.43 -12.83 -8.67
C ARG A 76 7.20 -13.76 -7.48
N VAL A 77 5.94 -14.17 -7.31
CA VAL A 77 5.52 -15.19 -6.35
C VAL A 77 5.08 -16.42 -7.11
N GLN A 78 5.43 -17.61 -6.60
CA GLN A 78 4.93 -18.88 -7.09
C GLN A 78 4.25 -19.63 -5.94
N GLY A 79 3.06 -20.18 -6.22
CA GLY A 79 2.26 -20.89 -5.21
C GLY A 79 1.27 -19.98 -4.48
N LEU A 80 0.91 -20.36 -3.25
CA LEU A 80 -0.10 -19.68 -2.43
C LEU A 80 0.50 -18.51 -1.67
N VAL A 81 -0.25 -17.41 -1.63
CA VAL A 81 0.04 -16.24 -0.79
C VAL A 81 -0.74 -16.39 0.51
N TYR A 82 -0.03 -16.34 1.65
CA TYR A 82 -0.64 -16.34 2.96
C TYR A 82 -0.40 -15.00 3.65
N HIS A 83 -1.45 -14.43 4.24
CA HIS A 83 -1.30 -13.34 5.19
C HIS A 83 -0.85 -13.90 6.53
N PHE A 84 0.29 -13.43 7.02
CA PHE A 84 0.76 -13.79 8.34
C PHE A 84 0.26 -12.75 9.33
N LEU A 85 -0.72 -13.16 10.14
CA LEU A 85 -1.17 -12.42 11.30
C LEU A 85 -0.10 -12.60 12.37
N ASN A 86 0.73 -11.57 12.56
CA ASN A 86 1.73 -11.58 13.62
C ASN A 86 1.06 -11.64 14.99
N ASP A 87 1.80 -12.14 15.98
CA ASP A 87 1.34 -12.15 17.37
C ASP A 87 1.01 -10.71 17.83
N LEU A 88 -0.10 -10.56 18.56
CA LEU A 88 -0.50 -9.27 19.12
C LEU A 88 0.52 -8.74 20.15
N ILE A 89 1.23 -9.66 20.81
CA ILE A 89 2.27 -9.36 21.79
C ILE A 89 3.63 -9.75 21.17
N PRO A 90 4.58 -8.82 21.04
CA PRO A 90 5.85 -9.08 20.37
C PRO A 90 6.75 -9.94 21.26
N LYS A 91 7.20 -11.08 20.72
CA LYS A 91 8.05 -12.04 21.45
C LYS A 91 9.45 -11.51 21.79
N GLU A 92 9.95 -10.54 21.03
CA GLU A 92 11.31 -9.98 21.18
C GLU A 92 11.31 -8.46 21.43
N GLY A 93 10.16 -7.91 21.87
CA GLY A 93 10.01 -6.46 22.12
C GLY A 93 10.01 -5.58 20.86
N LYS A 94 10.18 -6.14 19.66
CA LYS A 94 9.99 -5.43 18.40
C LYS A 94 8.53 -5.44 18.01
N ALA A 95 7.90 -4.26 17.95
CA ALA A 95 6.53 -4.16 17.51
C ALA A 95 6.35 -4.73 16.10
N THR A 96 5.22 -5.41 15.86
CA THR A 96 4.92 -6.01 14.56
C THR A 96 3.58 -5.53 14.04
N ASN A 97 3.50 -5.21 12.75
CA ASN A 97 2.32 -4.80 11.97
C ASN A 97 1.00 -4.70 12.76
N LEU A 98 0.29 -5.81 12.97
CA LEU A 98 -1.02 -5.88 13.62
C LEU A 98 -1.07 -5.22 15.01
N GLN A 99 -0.03 -5.35 15.82
CA GLN A 99 0.05 -4.75 17.16
C GLN A 99 -0.06 -3.22 17.11
N LEU A 100 0.53 -2.59 16.09
CA LEU A 100 0.58 -1.14 15.93
C LEU A 100 -0.81 -0.52 15.69
N TYR A 101 -1.82 -1.34 15.34
CA TYR A 101 -3.18 -0.88 15.11
C TYR A 101 -4.12 -1.08 16.29
N PHE A 102 -3.85 -2.05 17.19
CA PHE A 102 -4.82 -2.46 18.22
C PHE A 102 -4.33 -2.47 19.67
N HIS A 103 -3.01 -2.53 19.93
CA HIS A 103 -2.50 -2.82 21.27
C HIS A 103 -1.56 -1.74 21.83
N ASP A 104 -0.77 -1.07 21.00
CA ASP A 104 0.23 -0.08 21.46
C ASP A 104 0.14 1.22 20.65
N VAL A 105 -1.01 1.89 20.78
CA VAL A 105 -1.32 3.13 20.06
C VAL A 105 -0.47 4.30 20.59
N GLU A 106 -0.20 4.33 21.90
CA GLU A 106 0.57 5.42 22.53
C GLU A 106 2.02 5.48 22.06
N ASN A 107 2.65 4.33 21.79
CA ASN A 107 4.04 4.27 21.30
C ASN A 107 4.14 3.99 19.80
N GLU A 108 3.03 4.07 19.06
CA GLU A 108 2.96 3.71 17.64
C GLU A 108 4.05 4.40 16.81
N VAL A 109 4.22 5.72 16.99
CA VAL A 109 5.22 6.52 16.25
C VAL A 109 6.63 6.02 16.51
N ASN A 110 7.02 5.87 17.77
CA ASN A 110 8.37 5.42 18.16
C ASN A 110 8.65 4.01 17.65
N ASN A 111 7.66 3.12 17.79
CA ASN A 111 7.77 1.75 17.32
C ASN A 111 7.94 1.68 15.80
N ARG A 112 7.20 2.49 15.03
CA ARG A 112 7.34 2.60 13.57
C ARG A 112 8.71 3.14 13.18
N LEU A 113 9.19 4.20 13.84
CA LEU A 113 10.51 4.79 13.58
C LEU A 113 11.65 3.81 13.86
N ALA A 114 11.51 2.92 14.85
CA ALA A 114 12.49 1.89 15.15
C ALA A 114 12.62 0.80 14.05
N MET A 115 11.67 0.71 13.10
CA MET A 115 11.69 -0.30 12.04
C MET A 115 12.67 0.03 10.90
N SER A 116 12.98 1.31 10.68
CA SER A 116 13.96 1.73 9.66
C SER A 116 14.47 3.15 9.89
N ASP A 117 15.77 3.31 9.73
CA ASP A 117 16.51 4.58 9.68
C ASP A 117 16.13 5.51 8.50
N LYS A 118 15.42 5.00 7.50
CA LYS A 118 14.98 5.76 6.32
C LYS A 118 13.71 6.56 6.57
N LEU A 119 13.02 6.31 7.69
CA LEU A 119 11.81 7.00 8.05
C LEU A 119 12.13 8.39 8.61
N LYS A 120 11.32 9.36 8.23
CA LYS A 120 11.28 10.69 8.84
C LYS A 120 10.03 10.79 9.69
N GLU A 121 10.20 11.22 10.94
CA GLU A 121 9.12 11.41 11.90
C GLU A 121 8.00 12.30 11.36
N GLU A 122 8.34 13.40 10.69
CA GLU A 122 7.38 14.32 10.08
C GLU A 122 6.46 13.61 9.09
N LEU A 123 7.01 12.68 8.29
CA LEU A 123 6.24 11.90 7.32
C LEU A 123 5.41 10.81 8.00
N VAL A 124 5.91 10.21 9.08
CA VAL A 124 5.15 9.23 9.86
C VAL A 124 3.94 9.89 10.51
N LEU A 125 4.12 11.05 11.15
CA LEU A 125 3.04 11.84 11.77
C LEU A 125 2.02 12.33 10.75
N MET A 126 2.45 12.65 9.52
CA MET A 126 1.55 13.02 8.43
C MET A 126 0.72 11.84 7.92
N ILE A 127 1.29 10.63 7.86
CA ILE A 127 0.63 9.45 7.28
C ILE A 127 -0.32 8.76 8.28
N ILE A 128 0.00 8.69 9.57
CA ILE A 128 -0.84 8.05 10.61
C ILE A 128 -2.32 8.50 10.55
N PRO A 129 -2.66 9.80 10.57
CA PRO A 129 -4.05 10.24 10.56
C PRO A 129 -4.77 9.87 9.26
N THR A 130 -4.04 9.78 8.14
CA THR A 130 -4.60 9.37 6.85
C THR A 130 -4.93 7.87 6.79
N HIS A 131 -4.28 7.04 7.61
CA HIS A 131 -4.55 5.61 7.67
C HIS A 131 -5.78 5.23 8.49
N ILE A 132 -6.16 6.07 9.46
CA ILE A 132 -7.47 5.94 10.13
C ILE A 132 -8.61 6.22 9.12
N TYR A 133 -8.30 6.95 8.05
CA TYR A 133 -9.19 7.19 6.92
C TYR A 133 -9.01 6.17 5.77
N ILE A 134 -8.35 5.02 5.98
CA ILE A 134 -8.54 3.93 5.02
C ILE A 134 -10.02 3.60 5.07
N PRO A 135 -10.68 3.66 3.91
CA PRO A 135 -12.12 3.53 3.85
C PRO A 135 -12.51 2.19 4.45
N ASP A 136 -13.61 2.18 5.21
CA ASP A 136 -14.11 1.00 5.91
C ASP A 136 -14.10 -0.25 5.00
N VAL A 137 -14.12 -1.44 5.60
CA VAL A 137 -14.16 -2.69 4.83
C VAL A 137 -15.30 -2.68 3.80
N ASP A 138 -16.37 -1.91 4.03
CA ASP A 138 -17.50 -1.78 3.11
C ASP A 138 -17.17 -0.96 1.85
N GLN A 139 -16.34 0.08 1.95
CA GLN A 139 -15.87 0.89 0.82
C GLN A 139 -14.77 0.16 0.03
N VAL A 140 -13.91 -0.62 0.69
CA VAL A 140 -13.02 -1.54 -0.02
C VAL A 140 -13.84 -2.63 -0.71
N ALA A 141 -14.85 -3.20 -0.05
CA ALA A 141 -15.73 -4.21 -0.64
C ALA A 141 -16.59 -3.66 -1.79
N ALA A 142 -16.97 -2.37 -1.76
CA ALA A 142 -17.70 -1.72 -2.84
C ALA A 142 -16.90 -1.70 -4.16
N ILE A 143 -15.57 -1.57 -4.09
CA ILE A 143 -14.69 -1.63 -5.26
C ILE A 143 -14.72 -3.02 -5.92
N TRP A 144 -14.94 -4.08 -5.14
CA TRP A 144 -14.96 -5.47 -5.64
C TRP A 144 -16.36 -5.94 -6.05
N LYS A 145 -17.43 -5.42 -5.42
CA LYS A 145 -18.82 -5.80 -5.74
C LYS A 145 -19.25 -5.43 -7.16
N ASP A 146 -18.68 -4.39 -7.75
CA ASP A 146 -19.01 -3.98 -9.14
C ASP A 146 -18.37 -4.88 -10.20
N SER A 147 -17.57 -5.89 -9.82
CA SER A 147 -16.87 -6.78 -10.76
C SER A 147 -17.52 -8.16 -10.97
N ASP A 148 -18.61 -8.47 -10.25
CA ASP A 148 -19.21 -9.83 -10.22
C ASP A 148 -20.48 -10.01 -11.08
N GLU A 149 -20.85 -9.07 -11.96
CA GLU A 149 -21.89 -9.32 -12.99
C GLU A 149 -21.27 -9.78 -14.31
N TYR A 150 -20.76 -11.03 -14.35
CA TYR A 150 -20.54 -11.74 -15.62
C TYR A 150 -21.69 -12.73 -15.84
N ASP A 151 -22.61 -12.34 -16.72
CA ASP A 151 -23.80 -13.11 -17.11
C ASP A 151 -23.40 -14.46 -17.75
N MET A 152 -23.72 -15.57 -17.08
CA MET A 152 -23.47 -16.95 -17.53
C MET A 152 -24.52 -17.49 -18.52
N SER A 153 -25.23 -16.64 -19.26
CA SER A 153 -26.35 -17.10 -20.11
C SER A 153 -26.01 -17.44 -21.57
N GLN A 154 -24.74 -17.63 -21.96
CA GLN A 154 -24.42 -18.18 -23.29
C GLN A 154 -23.32 -19.26 -23.25
N SER A 155 -23.76 -20.52 -23.13
CA SER A 155 -23.02 -21.74 -23.50
C SER A 155 -23.90 -22.62 -24.37
#